data_AF-A0A936Y062-F1
#
_entry.id   AF-A0A936Y062-F1
#
_cell.length_a   1.000
_cell.length_b   1.000
_cell.length_c   1.000
_cell.angle_alpha   90.00
_cell.angle_beta   90.00
_cell.angle_gamma   90.00
#
_symmetry.space_group_name_H-M   'P 1'
#
loop_
_entity.id
_entity.type
_entity.pdbx_description
1 polymer ?
#
loop_
_entity_poly.entity_id
_entity_poly.type
_entity_poly.pdbx_seq_one_letter_code
_entity_poly.pdbx_strand_id
1 'polypeptide(L)'
;MTISLFIMSCGQNKTKQKELELKEKELALLEKELSLKYKDTVTLQNNPVDTVTLTPNMILEDKIELPFIGTKYFNFMGGSGTGQSITITKDGTVILKSHGAPEAETEPSVNFKGKYSKLIKVNKNEIYKIEGDKIYMVNAKGVVEKGCEGEGIPCISYLN
;
A
#
# COMPACT_ATOMS: atom_id res chain seq x y z
N MET A 1 37.68 -29.45 -43.67
CA MET A 1 36.68 -30.52 -43.46
C MET A 1 36.47 -30.63 -41.96
N THR A 2 35.37 -30.28 -41.30
CA THR A 2 34.01 -29.85 -41.65
C THR A 2 33.46 -29.19 -40.38
N ILE A 3 32.88 -28.00 -40.54
CA ILE A 3 32.06 -27.33 -39.52
C ILE A 3 30.79 -28.16 -39.34
N SER A 4 30.53 -28.66 -38.12
CA SER A 4 29.23 -29.24 -37.78
C SER A 4 28.46 -28.25 -36.91
N LEU A 5 27.67 -27.41 -37.59
CA LEU A 5 26.50 -26.74 -37.04
C LEU A 5 25.50 -27.84 -36.60
N PHE A 6 25.32 -28.03 -35.30
CA PHE A 6 24.12 -28.71 -34.80
C PHE A 6 22.98 -27.68 -34.73
N ILE A 7 22.27 -27.56 -35.85
CA ILE A 7 20.90 -27.05 -35.91
C ILE A 7 19.98 -28.18 -35.42
N MET A 8 19.71 -28.20 -34.12
CA MET A 8 18.55 -28.84 -33.51
C MET A 8 17.71 -27.72 -32.89
N SER A 9 16.39 -27.66 -32.95
CA SER A 9 15.36 -28.44 -33.65
C SER A 9 14.10 -27.63 -33.35
N CYS A 10 13.38 -27.15 -34.37
CA CYS A 10 12.07 -26.53 -34.23
C CYS A 10 11.10 -27.54 -33.61
N GLY A 11 10.77 -27.39 -32.33
CA GLY A 11 10.05 -28.47 -31.66
C GLY A 11 9.36 -28.16 -30.34
N GLN A 12 9.14 -26.90 -29.98
CA GLN A 12 8.28 -26.56 -28.83
C GLN A 12 7.79 -25.14 -29.05
N ASN A 13 6.49 -24.91 -29.35
CA ASN A 13 5.79 -23.76 -28.77
C ASN A 13 4.34 -23.45 -29.18
N LYS A 14 3.53 -24.38 -29.70
CA LYS A 14 2.12 -24.03 -29.98
C LYS A 14 1.37 -23.48 -28.75
N THR A 15 1.78 -23.86 -27.53
CA THR A 15 1.17 -23.38 -26.27
C THR A 15 1.68 -21.99 -25.87
N LYS A 16 3.00 -21.71 -25.93
CA LYS A 16 3.50 -20.37 -25.53
C LYS A 16 3.26 -19.30 -26.60
N GLN A 17 3.13 -19.67 -27.88
CA GLN A 17 2.67 -18.72 -28.91
C GLN A 17 1.22 -18.28 -28.63
N LYS A 18 0.34 -19.22 -28.28
CA LYS A 18 -1.05 -18.89 -27.91
C LYS A 18 -1.15 -18.07 -26.62
N GLU A 19 -0.28 -18.30 -25.64
CA GLU A 19 -0.24 -17.49 -24.42
C GLU A 19 0.24 -16.06 -24.69
N LEU A 20 1.23 -15.91 -25.58
CA LEU A 20 1.75 -14.60 -25.97
C LEU A 20 0.69 -13.80 -26.73
N GLU A 21 0.02 -14.43 -27.71
CA GLU A 21 -1.09 -13.81 -28.45
C GLU A 21 -2.27 -13.44 -27.54
N LEU A 22 -2.52 -14.21 -26.47
CA LEU A 22 -3.57 -13.89 -25.49
C LEU A 22 -3.21 -12.66 -24.66
N LYS A 23 -1.96 -12.55 -24.20
CA LYS A 23 -1.47 -11.39 -23.44
C LYS A 23 -1.46 -10.11 -24.27
N GLU A 24 -1.10 -10.19 -25.55
CA GLU A 24 -1.15 -9.04 -26.47
C GLU A 24 -2.59 -8.56 -26.71
N LYS A 25 -3.56 -9.49 -26.82
CA LYS A 25 -4.99 -9.14 -26.93
C LYS A 25 -5.56 -8.51 -25.65
N GLU A 26 -5.15 -8.98 -24.47
CA GLU A 26 -5.55 -8.39 -23.19
C GLU A 26 -5.02 -6.95 -23.03
N LEU A 27 -3.76 -6.69 -23.42
CA LEU A 27 -3.19 -5.34 -23.41
C LEU A 27 -3.91 -4.40 -24.38
N ALA A 28 -4.20 -4.86 -25.61
CA ALA A 28 -4.93 -4.06 -26.60
C ALA A 28 -6.36 -3.73 -26.15
N LEU A 29 -7.02 -4.64 -25.43
CA LEU A 29 -8.35 -4.40 -24.86
C LEU A 29 -8.27 -3.34 -23.75
N LEU A 30 -7.26 -3.42 -22.87
CA LEU A 30 -7.06 -2.49 -21.77
C LEU A 30 -6.73 -1.07 -22.28
N GLU A 31 -5.92 -0.95 -23.34
CA GLU A 31 -5.64 0.33 -24.00
C GLU A 31 -6.90 0.92 -24.65
N LYS A 32 -7.74 0.08 -25.28
CA LYS A 32 -9.00 0.52 -25.88
C LYS A 32 -9.99 0.99 -24.81
N GLU A 33 -10.12 0.28 -23.69
CA GLU A 33 -10.94 0.72 -22.54
C GLU A 33 -10.46 2.05 -21.97
N LEU A 34 -9.15 2.25 -21.88
CA LEU A 34 -8.55 3.49 -21.41
C LEU A 34 -8.84 4.65 -22.39
N SER A 35 -8.78 4.38 -23.70
CA SER A 35 -9.14 5.36 -24.74
C SER A 35 -10.64 5.71 -24.76
N LEU A 36 -11.52 4.77 -24.41
CA LEU A 36 -12.96 4.99 -24.30
C LEU A 36 -13.29 5.78 -23.04
N LYS A 37 -12.69 5.45 -21.89
CA LYS A 37 -12.79 6.25 -20.67
C LYS A 37 -12.33 7.69 -20.89
N TYR A 38 -11.28 7.90 -21.70
CA TYR A 38 -10.83 9.24 -22.08
C TYR A 38 -11.81 9.97 -23.02
N LYS A 39 -12.55 9.25 -23.88
CA LYS A 39 -13.56 9.85 -24.77
C LYS A 39 -14.88 10.16 -24.06
N ASP A 40 -15.26 9.36 -23.08
CA ASP A 40 -16.46 9.61 -22.27
C ASP A 40 -16.31 10.86 -21.40
N THR A 41 -15.08 11.19 -20.96
CA THR A 41 -14.79 12.48 -20.29
C THR A 41 -14.80 13.70 -21.21
N VAL A 42 -14.79 13.53 -22.54
CA VAL A 42 -14.73 14.63 -23.52
C VAL A 42 -16.13 15.04 -24.02
N THR A 43 -17.19 14.33 -23.66
CA THR A 43 -18.53 14.55 -24.24
C THR A 43 -19.59 14.95 -23.22
N LEU A 44 -19.27 15.83 -22.25
CA LEU A 44 -20.27 16.58 -21.49
C LEU A 44 -19.72 17.95 -21.09
N GLN A 45 -19.77 18.95 -21.99
CA GLN A 45 -19.89 20.37 -21.66
C GLN A 45 -20.10 21.22 -22.93
N ASN A 46 -21.34 21.25 -23.44
CA ASN A 46 -21.79 22.31 -24.34
C ASN A 46 -22.85 23.13 -23.60
N ASN A 47 -22.45 24.26 -23.02
CA ASN A 47 -23.09 25.58 -23.18
C ASN A 47 -22.38 26.66 -22.35
N PRO A 48 -22.42 27.93 -22.80
CA PRO A 48 -21.28 28.85 -22.72
C PRO A 48 -21.40 29.86 -21.58
N VAL A 49 -20.24 30.42 -21.18
CA VAL A 49 -19.97 31.86 -21.01
C VAL A 49 -18.86 32.07 -19.95
N ASP A 50 -17.80 32.73 -20.45
CA ASP A 50 -16.81 33.59 -19.80
C ASP A 50 -15.62 33.06 -18.98
N THR A 51 -14.45 33.32 -19.60
CA THR A 51 -13.13 33.66 -19.06
C THR A 51 -12.17 32.52 -18.71
N VAL A 52 -11.26 32.30 -19.65
CA VAL A 52 -10.05 31.49 -19.51
C VAL A 52 -9.17 32.04 -18.39
N THR A 53 -8.99 31.27 -17.32
CA THR A 53 -7.82 31.37 -16.44
C THR A 53 -7.06 30.06 -16.57
N LEU A 54 -5.90 30.10 -17.22
CA LEU A 54 -5.02 28.95 -17.37
C LEU A 54 -4.37 28.65 -16.01
N THR A 55 -4.90 27.70 -15.25
CA THR A 55 -4.19 27.08 -14.12
C THR A 55 -3.56 25.77 -14.57
N PRO A 56 -2.30 25.48 -14.16
CA PRO A 56 -1.59 24.29 -14.58
C PRO A 56 -2.36 23.04 -14.15
N ASN A 57 -2.44 22.10 -15.09
CA ASN A 57 -3.03 20.78 -14.98
C ASN A 57 -2.66 20.13 -13.63
N MET A 58 -3.56 20.22 -12.64
CA MET A 58 -3.40 19.52 -11.37
C MET A 58 -3.58 18.03 -11.67
N ILE A 59 -2.47 17.31 -11.61
CA ILE A 59 -2.47 15.87 -11.36
C ILE A 59 -3.35 15.68 -10.11
N LEU A 60 -4.46 14.97 -10.24
CA LEU A 60 -5.22 14.50 -9.09
C LEU A 60 -4.34 13.47 -8.39
N GLU A 61 -3.41 13.95 -7.55
CA GLU A 61 -2.80 13.11 -6.54
C GLU A 61 -3.96 12.57 -5.71
N ASP A 62 -4.14 11.24 -5.69
CA ASP A 62 -5.01 10.58 -4.73
C ASP A 62 -4.56 11.01 -3.34
N LYS A 63 -5.15 12.09 -2.82
CA LYS A 63 -4.81 12.64 -1.53
C LYS A 63 -5.23 11.62 -0.49
N ILE A 64 -4.27 10.79 -0.07
CA ILE A 64 -4.50 9.76 0.94
C ILE A 64 -4.97 10.46 2.20
N GLU A 65 -6.22 10.22 2.57
CA GLU A 65 -6.76 10.71 3.83
C GLU A 65 -6.00 10.06 4.99
N LEU A 66 -5.44 10.91 5.86
CA LEU A 66 -4.68 10.46 7.01
C LEU A 66 -5.67 10.16 8.16
N PRO A 67 -5.56 8.99 8.82
CA PRO A 67 -6.55 8.57 9.82
C PRO A 67 -6.54 9.46 11.07
N PHE A 68 -5.41 10.12 11.34
CA PHE A 68 -5.25 11.18 12.33
C PHE A 68 -3.94 11.93 12.06
N ILE A 69 -3.75 13.06 12.75
CA ILE A 69 -2.48 13.78 12.82
C ILE A 69 -2.05 13.86 14.29
N GLY A 70 -0.77 13.64 14.57
CA GLY A 70 -0.20 13.63 15.91
C GLY A 70 0.30 12.25 16.31
N THR A 71 0.58 12.08 17.60
CA THR A 71 1.05 10.82 18.18
C THR A 71 -0.07 10.13 18.94
N LYS A 72 -0.23 8.83 18.73
CA LYS A 72 -1.10 7.97 19.52
C LYS A 72 -0.34 6.75 20.02
N TYR A 73 -0.80 6.20 21.14
CA TYR A 73 -0.19 5.07 21.82
C TYR A 73 -1.06 3.83 21.73
N PHE A 74 -0.42 2.67 21.65
CA PHE A 74 -1.08 1.37 21.56
C PHE A 74 -0.19 0.27 22.15
N ASN A 75 -0.78 -0.88 22.48
CA ASN A 75 -0.07 -2.05 22.93
C ASN A 75 -0.87 -3.31 22.54
N PHE A 76 -0.28 -4.17 21.72
CA PHE A 76 -0.91 -5.41 21.28
C PHE A 76 -0.79 -6.57 22.28
N MET A 77 0.19 -6.54 23.19
CA MET A 77 0.51 -7.68 24.07
C MET A 77 -0.04 -7.51 25.49
N GLY A 78 -0.70 -6.39 25.77
CA GLY A 78 -1.14 -6.03 27.12
C GLY A 78 0.02 -5.75 28.09
N GLY A 79 -0.31 -5.34 29.31
CA GLY A 79 0.66 -5.04 30.38
C GLY A 79 1.17 -3.59 30.42
N SER A 80 1.94 -3.26 31.47
CA SER A 80 2.46 -1.91 31.75
C SER A 80 3.93 -1.70 31.39
N GLY A 81 4.65 -2.76 31.03
CA GLY A 81 6.11 -2.73 30.85
C GLY A 81 6.59 -2.41 29.44
N THR A 82 5.72 -2.52 28.43
CA THR A 82 6.06 -2.26 27.02
C THR A 82 4.90 -1.57 26.33
N GLY A 83 5.21 -0.63 25.44
CA GLY A 83 4.21 0.11 24.68
C GLY A 83 4.76 0.55 23.34
N GLN A 84 3.87 0.95 22.44
CA GLN A 84 4.23 1.46 21.13
C GLN A 84 3.52 2.79 20.89
N SER A 85 4.14 3.65 20.08
CA SER A 85 3.49 4.86 19.59
C SER A 85 3.60 4.96 18.08
N ILE A 86 2.55 5.49 17.47
CA ILE A 86 2.51 5.87 16.07
C ILE A 86 2.28 7.37 15.95
N THR A 87 3.17 8.05 15.25
CA THR A 87 3.03 9.46 14.89
C THR A 87 2.72 9.57 13.41
N ILE A 88 1.67 10.30 13.05
CA ILE A 88 1.37 10.68 11.67
C ILE A 88 1.45 12.20 11.56
N THR A 89 2.37 12.71 10.75
CA THR A 89 2.55 14.15 10.53
C THR A 89 1.66 14.65 9.40
N LYS A 90 1.51 15.98 9.28
CA LYS A 90 0.66 16.62 8.25
C LYS A 90 1.07 16.30 6.81
N ASP A 91 2.35 16.03 6.58
CA ASP A 91 2.90 15.60 5.29
C ASP A 91 2.80 14.07 5.08
N GLY A 92 2.05 13.37 5.93
CA GLY A 92 1.84 11.92 5.86
C GLY A 92 3.06 11.10 6.24
N THR A 93 4.05 11.66 6.94
CA THR A 93 5.15 10.87 7.48
C THR A 93 4.68 10.10 8.71
N VAL A 94 4.89 8.79 8.70
CA VAL A 94 4.58 7.87 9.80
C VAL A 94 5.88 7.55 10.54
N ILE A 95 5.85 7.63 11.87
CA ILE A 95 6.95 7.22 12.74
C ILE A 95 6.39 6.25 13.78
N LEU A 96 6.93 5.03 13.83
CA LEU A 96 6.61 4.03 14.84
C LEU A 96 7.76 3.90 15.82
N LYS A 97 7.44 3.89 17.11
CA LYS A 97 8.42 3.74 18.20
C LYS A 97 7.99 2.67 19.18
N SER A 98 8.97 1.94 19.71
CA SER A 98 8.81 1.09 20.90
C SER A 98 9.26 1.85 22.14
N HIS A 99 8.49 1.71 23.20
CA HIS A 99 8.73 2.26 24.52
C HIS A 99 8.98 1.11 25.49
N GLY A 100 10.07 1.22 26.26
CA GLY A 100 10.35 0.31 27.38
C GLY A 100 9.54 0.66 28.63
N ALA A 101 9.82 -0.02 29.73
CA ALA A 101 9.20 0.29 31.01
C ALA A 101 9.55 1.72 31.42
N PRO A 102 8.62 2.49 32.03
CA PRO A 102 8.89 3.88 32.43
C PRO A 102 10.11 4.02 33.35
N GLU A 103 10.35 3.02 34.19
CA GLU A 103 11.45 2.96 35.14
C GLU A 103 12.82 2.73 34.48
N ALA A 104 12.85 2.33 33.21
CA ALA A 104 14.09 2.02 32.51
C ALA A 104 14.84 3.26 32.00
N GLU A 105 14.25 4.47 32.07
CA GLU A 105 14.80 5.73 31.53
C GLU A 105 15.40 5.58 30.12
N THR A 106 14.81 4.70 29.30
CA THR A 106 15.30 4.41 27.95
C THR A 106 14.57 5.26 26.94
N GLU A 107 15.35 5.93 26.08
CA GLU A 107 14.81 6.65 24.94
C GLU A 107 14.03 5.69 24.01
N PRO A 108 12.85 6.10 23.49
CA PRO A 108 12.07 5.25 22.61
C PRO A 108 12.84 4.88 21.34
N SER A 109 12.82 3.60 20.99
CA SER A 109 13.47 3.10 19.78
C SER A 109 12.58 3.33 18.57
N VAL A 110 13.10 3.98 17.52
CA VAL A 110 12.37 4.16 16.24
C VAL A 110 12.44 2.85 15.46
N ASN A 111 11.28 2.20 15.29
CA ASN A 111 11.17 0.94 14.55
C ASN A 111 10.92 1.18 13.05
N PHE A 112 10.25 2.28 12.70
CA PHE A 112 9.92 2.61 11.33
C PHE A 112 9.74 4.11 11.13
N LYS A 113 10.16 4.60 9.96
CA LYS A 113 9.90 5.94 9.46
C LYS A 113 9.64 5.87 7.96
N GLY A 114 8.47 6.31 7.51
CA GLY A 114 8.10 6.25 6.09
C GLY A 114 6.86 7.08 5.78
N LYS A 115 6.32 6.96 4.57
CA LYS A 115 5.05 7.61 4.21
C LYS A 115 3.86 6.73 4.57
N TYR A 116 2.76 7.37 4.95
CA TYR A 116 1.51 6.70 5.27
C TYR A 116 0.98 5.97 4.03
N SER A 117 0.47 4.77 4.29
CA SER A 117 -0.32 3.99 3.35
C SER A 117 -1.33 3.19 4.15
N LYS A 118 -2.41 2.74 3.50
CA LYS A 118 -3.47 1.94 4.17
C LYS A 118 -2.91 0.68 4.85
N LEU A 119 -1.81 0.13 4.34
CA LEU A 119 -1.06 -0.98 4.90
C LEU A 119 0.38 -0.54 5.19
N ILE A 120 0.64 -0.15 6.43
CA ILE A 120 1.94 0.33 6.90
C ILE A 120 2.86 -0.87 7.06
N LYS A 121 3.74 -1.10 6.08
CA LYS A 121 4.73 -2.19 6.08
C LYS A 121 5.95 -1.78 6.89
N VAL A 122 6.00 -2.18 8.16
CA VAL A 122 7.11 -1.86 9.08
C VAL A 122 8.35 -2.66 8.66
N ASN A 123 8.17 -3.96 8.42
CA ASN A 123 9.19 -4.87 7.90
C ASN A 123 8.52 -6.02 7.11
N LYS A 124 9.27 -7.08 6.78
CA LYS A 124 8.74 -8.22 5.97
C LYS A 124 7.58 -8.97 6.65
N ASN A 125 7.55 -8.98 7.98
CA ASN A 125 6.63 -9.81 8.77
C ASN A 125 5.64 -8.97 9.58
N GLU A 126 5.75 -7.66 9.54
CA GLU A 126 4.97 -6.75 10.38
C GLU A 126 4.33 -5.68 9.51
N ILE A 127 3.00 -5.76 9.40
CA ILE A 127 2.19 -4.83 8.62
C ILE A 127 1.05 -4.37 9.51
N TYR A 128 0.88 -3.05 9.60
CA TYR A 128 -0.20 -2.45 10.36
C TYR A 128 -1.26 -1.83 9.46
N LYS A 129 -2.51 -1.88 9.94
CA LYS A 129 -3.66 -1.21 9.34
C LYS A 129 -4.32 -0.36 10.42
N ILE A 130 -4.78 0.84 10.07
CA ILE A 130 -5.50 1.72 10.99
C ILE A 130 -6.91 1.92 10.44
N GLU A 131 -7.91 1.71 11.28
CA GLU A 131 -9.31 1.98 10.96
C GLU A 131 -9.97 2.65 12.18
N GLY A 132 -10.39 3.90 12.00
CA GLY A 132 -10.91 4.72 13.10
C GLY A 132 -9.88 4.91 14.21
N ASP A 133 -10.25 4.51 15.43
CA ASP A 133 -9.44 4.57 16.64
C ASP A 133 -8.67 3.28 16.93
N LYS A 134 -8.65 2.32 15.99
CA LYS A 134 -8.00 1.02 16.16
C LYS A 134 -6.82 0.84 15.23
N ILE A 135 -5.82 0.12 15.73
CA ILE A 135 -4.70 -0.39 14.95
C ILE A 135 -4.72 -1.92 14.97
N TYR A 136 -4.44 -2.52 13.82
CA TYR A 136 -4.48 -3.95 13.58
C TYR A 136 -3.13 -4.42 13.06
N MET A 137 -2.64 -5.54 13.57
CA MET A 137 -1.58 -6.29 12.89
C MET A 137 -2.21 -7.18 11.84
N VAL A 138 -1.75 -7.10 10.60
CA VAL A 138 -2.32 -7.82 9.46
C VAL A 138 -1.24 -8.53 8.66
N ASN A 139 -1.64 -9.57 7.91
CA ASN A 139 -0.76 -10.23 6.97
C ASN A 139 -0.63 -9.45 5.65
N ALA A 140 0.16 -9.97 4.71
CA ALA A 140 0.36 -9.36 3.39
C ALA A 140 -0.93 -9.20 2.55
N LYS A 141 -2.00 -9.93 2.89
CA LYS A 141 -3.32 -9.82 2.26
C LYS A 141 -4.25 -8.84 2.99
N GLY A 142 -3.78 -8.21 4.07
CA GLY A 142 -4.58 -7.30 4.91
C GLY A 142 -5.55 -7.99 5.87
N VAL A 143 -5.42 -9.29 6.08
CA VAL A 143 -6.22 -10.05 7.05
C VAL A 143 -5.59 -9.93 8.43
N VAL A 144 -6.41 -9.68 9.45
CA VAL A 144 -5.97 -9.52 10.85
C VAL A 144 -5.29 -10.80 11.34
N GLU A 145 -4.06 -10.63 11.83
CA GLU A 145 -3.27 -11.69 12.47
C GLU A 145 -3.86 -12.05 13.83
N LYS A 146 -3.52 -13.23 14.34
CA LYS A 146 -3.94 -13.72 15.65
C LYS A 146 -2.72 -14.10 16.49
N GLY A 147 -2.88 -14.10 17.80
CA GLY A 147 -1.82 -14.55 18.72
C GLY A 147 -1.19 -13.44 19.57
N CYS A 148 -1.62 -12.18 19.44
CA CYS A 148 -0.98 -11.08 20.16
C CYS A 148 -1.22 -11.10 21.68
N GLU A 149 -2.45 -11.39 22.11
CA GLU A 149 -2.82 -11.52 23.54
C GLU A 149 -3.16 -12.98 23.93
N GLY A 150 -2.72 -13.94 23.13
CA GLY A 150 -3.00 -15.37 23.34
C GLY A 150 -3.55 -16.07 22.10
N GLU A 151 -3.65 -17.40 22.20
CA GLU A 151 -4.04 -18.25 21.07
C GLU A 151 -5.42 -17.87 20.51
N GLY A 152 -5.49 -17.64 19.20
CA GLY A 152 -6.73 -17.31 18.50
C GLY A 152 -7.24 -15.88 18.68
N ILE A 153 -6.64 -15.08 19.57
CA ILE A 153 -7.05 -13.69 19.82
C ILE A 153 -6.54 -12.78 18.71
N PRO A 154 -7.41 -11.98 18.06
CA PRO A 154 -6.98 -11.09 16.98
C PRO A 154 -6.07 -9.97 17.50
N CYS A 155 -5.05 -9.63 16.72
CA CYS A 155 -4.11 -8.57 17.01
C CYS A 155 -4.72 -7.19 16.76
N ILE A 156 -5.41 -6.66 17.76
CA ILE A 156 -6.10 -5.37 17.73
C ILE A 156 -5.72 -4.56 18.97
N SER A 157 -5.44 -3.28 18.83
CA SER A 157 -5.30 -2.34 19.95
C SER A 157 -6.04 -1.04 19.64
N TYR A 158 -6.46 -0.34 20.69
CA TYR A 158 -6.96 1.03 20.59
C TYR A 158 -5.79 2.02 20.56
N LEU A 159 -6.00 3.12 19.85
CA LEU A 159 -5.08 4.23 19.71
C LEU A 159 -5.50 5.35 20.67
N ASN A 160 -4.74 5.53 21.75
CA ASN A 160 -4.97 6.54 22.80
C ASN A 160 -4.10 7.78 22.61
#